data_AF-A0AA45JJ42-F1
#
_entry.id   AF-A0AA45JJ42-F1
#
_cell.length_a   1.000
_cell.length_b   1.000
_cell.length_c   1.000
_cell.angle_alpha   90.00
_cell.angle_beta   90.00
_cell.angle_gamma   90.00
#
_symmetry.space_group_name_H-M   'P 1'
#
loop_
_entity.id
_entity.type
_entity.pdbx_description
1 polymer ?
#
loop_
_entity_poly.entity_id
_entity_poly.type
_entity_poly.pdbx_seq_one_letter_code
_entity_poly.pdbx_strand_id
1 'polypeptide(L)'
;MRRPAARIPAAVAAVALTLGLGATVGGGVAQAKKHEVGGLSQFGHLAPYCKKFVITNVASTWNISASPSNPADPYSWKCRWPPLITKPIDMNAVCRHYYGRDAYAQVTKAHWAWDSWKCYKG
;
A
#
# COMPACT_ATOMS: atom_id res chain seq x y z
N MET A 1 33.62 62.27 26.96
CA MET A 1 33.80 62.33 25.49
C MET A 1 33.21 61.06 24.87
N ARG A 2 32.49 61.21 23.73
CA ARG A 2 31.93 60.17 22.81
C ARG A 2 30.73 59.29 23.29
N ARG A 3 29.60 59.44 22.59
CA ARG A 3 28.45 58.50 22.48
C ARG A 3 28.73 57.49 21.32
N PRO A 4 27.80 56.57 20.94
CA PRO A 4 27.17 55.44 21.65
C PRO A 4 27.31 54.13 20.83
N ALA A 5 26.88 52.97 21.35
CA ALA A 5 26.43 51.87 20.48
C ALA A 5 25.40 50.99 21.19
N ALA A 6 24.22 50.95 20.59
CA ALA A 6 23.04 50.23 21.03
C ALA A 6 23.18 48.71 20.87
N ARG A 7 22.53 47.94 21.75
CA ARG A 7 21.64 46.81 21.36
C ARG A 7 20.44 46.76 22.30
N ILE A 8 19.27 46.89 21.70
CA ILE A 8 17.92 46.88 22.28
C ILE A 8 17.51 45.42 22.60
N PRO A 9 16.65 45.20 23.61
CA PRO A 9 16.56 43.95 24.36
C PRO A 9 15.46 43.02 23.80
N ALA A 10 15.57 41.72 24.08
CA ALA A 10 14.46 40.79 23.94
C ALA A 10 14.02 40.33 25.33
N ALA A 11 13.16 41.15 25.94
CA ALA A 11 12.29 40.69 27.02
C ALA A 11 11.29 39.68 26.43
N VAL A 12 11.35 38.42 26.86
CA VAL A 12 10.24 37.49 26.65
C VAL A 12 9.48 37.44 27.96
N ALA A 13 8.45 38.30 28.01
CA ALA A 13 7.44 38.29 29.05
C ALA A 13 6.62 37.00 28.94
N ALA A 14 6.35 36.41 30.11
CA ALA A 14 5.47 35.27 30.30
C ALA A 14 4.04 35.59 29.83
N VAL A 15 3.40 34.62 29.15
CA VAL A 15 1.94 34.55 29.06
C VAL A 15 1.51 33.13 29.37
N ALA A 16 0.64 33.06 30.37
CA ALA A 16 0.08 31.87 30.97
C ALA A 16 -0.67 30.99 29.96
N LEU A 17 -0.41 29.68 29.99
CA LEU A 17 -1.30 28.68 29.43
C LEU A 17 -2.08 28.05 30.58
N THR A 18 -3.38 28.34 30.55
CA THR A 18 -4.44 27.90 31.44
C THR A 18 -4.47 26.38 31.59
N LEU A 19 -4.46 25.92 32.85
CA LEU A 19 -4.80 24.56 33.26
C LEU A 19 -6.28 24.29 32.94
N GLY A 20 -6.54 23.84 31.72
CA GLY A 20 -7.79 23.19 31.36
C GLY A 20 -7.79 21.77 31.90
N LEU A 21 -8.41 21.57 33.06
CA LEU A 21 -8.88 20.27 33.54
C LEU A 21 -9.89 19.72 32.52
N GLY A 22 -9.44 18.82 31.65
CA GLY A 22 -10.26 18.06 30.72
C GLY A 22 -9.80 16.61 30.75
N ALA A 23 -10.68 15.75 31.27
CA ALA A 23 -10.67 14.29 31.29
C ALA A 23 -9.40 13.59 30.76
N THR A 24 -8.79 12.77 31.61
CA THR A 24 -7.78 11.77 31.29
C THR A 24 -8.04 11.18 29.90
N VAL A 25 -7.25 11.66 28.93
CA VAL A 25 -7.12 11.10 27.60
C VAL A 25 -6.68 9.66 27.79
N GLY A 26 -7.67 8.76 27.74
CA GLY A 26 -7.44 7.42 27.24
C GLY A 26 -7.00 7.59 25.80
N GLY A 27 -5.71 7.87 25.62
CA GLY A 27 -5.00 7.82 24.35
C GLY A 27 -4.96 6.37 23.92
N GLY A 28 -6.13 5.83 23.56
CA GLY A 28 -6.19 4.80 22.55
C GLY A 28 -5.50 5.41 21.36
N VAL A 29 -4.30 4.92 21.05
CA VAL A 29 -3.71 5.07 19.74
C VAL A 29 -4.86 4.85 18.76
N ALA A 30 -5.24 5.90 18.04
CA ALA A 30 -6.21 5.78 16.97
C ALA A 30 -5.54 4.85 15.95
N GLN A 31 -5.74 3.54 16.10
CA GLN A 31 -5.34 2.58 15.09
C GLN A 31 -6.13 2.99 13.87
N ALA A 32 -5.44 3.61 12.91
CA ALA A 32 -6.00 3.93 11.61
C ALA A 32 -6.72 2.66 11.12
N LYS A 33 -8.05 2.73 11.06
CA LYS A 33 -8.88 1.58 10.70
C LYS A 33 -8.52 1.20 9.27
N LYS A 34 -7.73 0.14 9.13
CA LYS A 34 -7.48 -0.51 7.84
C LYS A 34 -8.84 -0.89 7.25
N HIS A 35 -9.22 -0.29 6.13
CA HIS A 35 -10.46 -0.67 5.46
C HIS A 35 -10.16 -1.61 4.30
N GLU A 36 -10.91 -2.69 4.19
CA GLU A 36 -10.86 -3.58 3.02
C GLU A 36 -11.46 -2.83 1.83
N VAL A 37 -10.71 -2.71 0.74
CA VAL A 37 -11.15 -2.06 -0.51
C VAL A 37 -11.58 -3.07 -1.57
N GLY A 38 -11.18 -4.33 -1.44
CA GLY A 38 -11.59 -5.40 -2.34
C GLY A 38 -10.67 -6.62 -2.32
N GLY A 39 -10.98 -7.61 -3.15
CA GLY A 39 -10.19 -8.83 -3.31
C GLY A 39 -9.48 -8.91 -4.66
N LEU A 40 -8.36 -9.62 -4.72
CA LEU A 40 -7.66 -9.90 -5.96
C LEU A 40 -8.09 -11.26 -6.52
N SER A 41 -8.82 -11.22 -7.63
CA SER A 41 -9.27 -12.42 -8.36
C SER A 41 -8.38 -12.70 -9.59
N GLN A 42 -8.28 -13.97 -9.97
CA GLN A 42 -7.51 -14.42 -11.14
C GLN A 42 -7.86 -13.63 -12.40
N PHE A 43 -9.14 -13.64 -12.76
CA PHE A 43 -9.62 -13.12 -14.04
C PHE A 43 -9.94 -11.63 -13.99
N GLY A 44 -10.32 -11.10 -12.82
CA GLY A 44 -10.68 -9.68 -12.67
C GLY A 44 -9.47 -8.76 -12.52
N HIS A 45 -8.42 -9.22 -11.84
CA HIS A 45 -7.31 -8.36 -11.44
C HIS A 45 -5.96 -8.88 -11.92
N LEU A 46 -5.64 -10.15 -11.63
CA LEU A 46 -4.30 -10.68 -11.84
C LEU A 46 -3.97 -10.89 -13.32
N ALA A 47 -4.84 -11.54 -14.08
CA ALA A 47 -4.62 -11.75 -15.51
C ALA A 47 -4.59 -10.43 -16.32
N PRO A 48 -5.52 -9.46 -16.11
CA PRO A 48 -5.42 -8.15 -16.77
C PRO A 48 -4.19 -7.35 -16.35
N TYR A 49 -3.77 -7.43 -15.08
CA TYR A 49 -2.52 -6.82 -14.62
C TYR A 49 -1.32 -7.42 -15.36
N CYS A 50 -1.21 -8.75 -15.44
CA CYS A 50 -0.15 -9.43 -16.18
C CYS A 50 -0.09 -9.02 -17.66
N LYS A 51 -1.26 -8.81 -18.29
CA LYS A 51 -1.34 -8.35 -19.69
C LYS A 51 -0.67 -6.99 -19.92
N LYS A 52 -0.70 -6.08 -18.93
CA LYS A 52 -0.05 -4.77 -19.04
C LYS A 52 1.48 -4.81 -19.03
N PHE A 53 2.09 -5.81 -18.38
CA PHE A 53 3.56 -5.92 -18.30
C PHE A 53 4.20 -6.61 -19.50
N VAL A 54 3.40 -7.26 -20.34
CA VAL A 54 3.86 -7.82 -21.62
C VAL A 54 3.79 -6.71 -22.67
N ILE A 55 4.65 -5.70 -22.48
CA ILE A 55 4.91 -4.65 -23.47
C ILE A 55 6.00 -5.19 -24.40
N THR A 56 5.65 -6.12 -25.28
CA THR A 56 6.53 -6.51 -26.38
C THR A 56 5.73 -6.45 -27.66
N ASN A 57 6.14 -5.57 -28.58
CA ASN A 57 5.56 -5.32 -29.91
C ASN A 57 5.49 -6.55 -30.85
N VAL A 58 5.79 -7.74 -30.35
CA VAL A 58 5.96 -9.00 -31.10
C VAL A 58 5.19 -10.15 -30.44
N ALA A 59 4.51 -9.89 -29.32
CA ALA A 59 3.96 -10.89 -28.43
C ALA A 59 2.45 -10.81 -28.36
N SER A 60 1.76 -11.75 -28.98
CA SER A 60 0.32 -11.78 -28.92
C SER A 60 -0.15 -12.01 -27.47
N THR A 61 -0.97 -11.09 -26.96
CA THR A 61 -1.46 -11.04 -25.57
C THR A 61 -2.50 -12.13 -25.24
N TRP A 62 -2.88 -12.97 -26.21
CA TRP A 62 -3.90 -14.02 -26.06
C TRP A 62 -3.45 -15.17 -25.14
N ASN A 63 -2.14 -15.38 -24.97
CA ASN A 63 -1.59 -16.47 -24.13
C ASN A 63 -1.16 -16.04 -22.72
N ILE A 64 -1.58 -14.86 -22.27
CA ILE A 64 -1.21 -14.36 -20.93
C ILE A 64 -2.19 -14.91 -19.90
N SER A 65 -1.66 -15.64 -18.93
CA SER A 65 -2.41 -16.15 -17.79
C SER A 65 -1.76 -15.73 -16.48
N ALA A 66 -2.56 -15.68 -15.42
CA ALA A 66 -2.07 -15.56 -14.06
C ALA A 66 -2.49 -16.83 -13.33
N SER A 67 -1.54 -17.55 -12.74
CA SER A 67 -1.85 -18.72 -11.92
C SER A 67 -0.78 -18.97 -10.86
N PRO A 68 -1.17 -19.52 -9.69
CA PRO A 68 -0.22 -19.99 -8.70
C PRO A 68 0.62 -21.16 -9.25
N SER A 69 1.85 -21.28 -8.76
CA SER A 69 2.67 -22.48 -9.00
C SER A 69 2.30 -23.62 -8.05
N ASN A 70 1.76 -23.27 -6.89
CA ASN A 70 1.27 -24.20 -5.89
C ASN A 70 -0.08 -23.68 -5.35
N PRO A 71 -1.19 -24.41 -5.54
CA PRO A 71 -2.50 -23.97 -5.08
C PRO A 71 -2.61 -23.84 -3.54
N ALA A 72 -1.71 -24.48 -2.78
CA ALA A 72 -1.65 -24.36 -1.32
C ALA A 72 -0.80 -23.17 -0.83
N ASP A 73 -0.09 -22.48 -1.72
CA ASP A 73 0.77 -21.35 -1.37
C ASP A 73 0.27 -20.06 -2.03
N PRO A 74 -0.29 -19.11 -1.24
CA PRO A 74 -0.77 -17.83 -1.75
C PRO A 74 0.34 -16.94 -2.30
N TYR A 75 1.61 -17.16 -1.99
CA TYR A 75 2.71 -16.36 -2.53
C TYR A 75 3.22 -16.90 -3.87
N SER A 76 2.71 -18.04 -4.34
CA SER A 76 3.21 -18.71 -5.54
C SER A 76 2.66 -18.17 -6.88
N TRP A 77 1.89 -17.08 -6.84
CA TRP A 77 1.28 -16.46 -8.02
C TRP A 77 2.29 -15.94 -9.03
N LYS A 78 2.10 -16.33 -10.30
CA LYS A 78 2.96 -15.91 -11.39
C LYS A 78 2.14 -15.49 -12.60
N CYS A 79 2.60 -14.44 -13.28
CA CYS A 79 2.25 -14.16 -14.65
C CYS A 79 2.95 -15.20 -15.53
N ARG A 80 2.19 -15.90 -16.36
CA ARG A 80 2.70 -16.89 -17.31
C ARG A 80 2.34 -16.44 -18.72
N TRP A 81 3.36 -16.37 -19.55
CA TRP A 81 3.22 -16.14 -20.98
C TRP A 81 4.13 -17.15 -21.69
N PRO A 82 3.59 -18.32 -22.06
CA PRO A 82 4.36 -19.38 -22.71
C PRO A 82 4.82 -18.95 -24.11
N PRO A 83 6.02 -19.38 -24.56
CA PRO A 83 7.09 -20.08 -23.81
C PRO A 83 8.07 -19.13 -23.11
N LEU A 84 7.82 -17.83 -23.09
CA LEU A 84 8.88 -16.83 -22.98
C LEU A 84 9.05 -16.24 -21.58
N ILE A 85 7.97 -16.12 -20.79
CA ILE A 85 8.02 -15.38 -19.52
C ILE A 85 7.19 -16.06 -18.44
N THR A 86 7.84 -16.35 -17.32
CA THR A 86 7.18 -16.61 -16.04
C THR A 86 7.74 -15.64 -15.01
N LYS A 87 6.89 -14.75 -14.47
CA LYS A 87 7.31 -13.74 -13.48
C LYS A 87 6.40 -13.77 -12.25
N PRO A 88 6.96 -13.61 -11.03
CA PRO A 88 6.15 -13.48 -9.82
C PRO A 88 5.26 -12.22 -9.90
N ILE A 89 4.10 -12.29 -9.25
CA ILE A 89 3.18 -11.15 -9.15
C ILE A 89 3.40 -10.43 -7.83
N ASP A 90 3.74 -9.15 -7.86
CA ASP A 90 3.71 -8.30 -6.67
C ASP A 90 2.26 -7.87 -6.39
N MET A 91 1.64 -8.53 -5.40
CA MET A 91 0.26 -8.27 -5.01
C MET A 91 0.05 -6.84 -4.49
N ASN A 92 1.05 -6.24 -3.83
CA ASN A 92 0.94 -4.85 -3.40
C ASN A 92 0.86 -3.94 -4.63
N ALA A 93 1.67 -4.20 -5.65
CA ALA A 93 1.61 -3.45 -6.90
C ALA A 93 0.26 -3.62 -7.63
N VAL A 94 -0.35 -4.82 -7.57
CA VAL A 94 -1.72 -5.03 -8.08
C VAL A 94 -2.73 -4.20 -7.28
N CYS A 95 -2.69 -4.26 -5.94
CA CYS A 95 -3.59 -3.45 -5.11
C CYS A 95 -3.44 -1.96 -5.41
N ARG A 96 -2.20 -1.48 -5.58
CA ARG A 96 -1.94 -0.08 -5.92
C ARG A 96 -2.47 0.31 -7.29
N HIS A 97 -2.44 -0.63 -8.24
CA HIS A 97 -2.95 -0.42 -9.59
C HIS A 97 -4.46 -0.20 -9.62
N TYR A 98 -5.22 -0.97 -8.82
CA TYR A 98 -6.68 -0.95 -8.84
C TYR A 98 -7.31 -0.05 -7.78
N TYR A 99 -6.70 0.08 -6.60
CA TYR A 99 -7.30 0.74 -5.44
C TYR A 99 -6.54 2.00 -4.97
N GLY A 100 -5.46 2.38 -5.66
CA GLY A 100 -4.69 3.60 -5.41
C GLY A 100 -3.37 3.39 -4.67
N ARG A 101 -2.49 4.40 -4.70
CA ARG A 101 -1.07 4.32 -4.31
C ARG A 101 -0.81 3.79 -2.89
N ASP A 102 -1.75 4.03 -2.01
CA ASP A 102 -1.79 3.76 -0.58
C ASP A 102 -2.49 2.43 -0.24
N ALA A 103 -2.96 1.69 -1.24
CA ALA A 103 -3.45 0.33 -1.07
C ALA A 103 -2.29 -0.68 -0.93
N TYR A 104 -2.52 -1.71 -0.12
CA TYR A 104 -1.59 -2.83 0.08
C TYR A 104 -2.34 -4.15 0.13
N ALA A 105 -1.63 -5.23 -0.18
CA ALA A 105 -2.17 -6.57 -0.21
C ALA A 105 -1.91 -7.29 1.11
N GLN A 106 -2.89 -8.08 1.54
CA GLN A 106 -2.76 -8.96 2.69
C GLN A 106 -3.37 -10.32 2.38
N VAL A 107 -2.70 -11.38 2.84
CA VAL A 107 -3.19 -12.74 2.73
C VAL A 107 -4.23 -13.01 3.82
N THR A 108 -5.40 -13.48 3.42
CA THR A 108 -6.49 -13.90 4.32
C THR A 108 -6.58 -15.42 4.47
N LYS A 109 -6.03 -16.17 3.50
CA LYS A 109 -5.96 -17.64 3.54
C LYS A 109 -4.52 -18.10 3.34
N ALA A 110 -3.87 -18.57 4.40
CA ALA A 110 -2.46 -18.92 4.37
C ALA A 110 -2.13 -20.21 3.59
N HIS A 111 -3.09 -21.13 3.46
CA HIS A 111 -2.90 -22.47 2.87
C HIS A 111 -3.68 -22.67 1.56
N TRP A 112 -4.08 -21.57 0.92
CA TRP A 112 -4.86 -21.61 -0.31
C TRP A 112 -4.52 -20.37 -1.14
N ALA A 113 -4.27 -20.53 -2.43
CA ALA A 113 -3.82 -19.44 -3.30
C ALA A 113 -4.96 -18.68 -3.98
N TRP A 114 -6.10 -19.32 -4.17
CA TRP A 114 -7.23 -18.71 -4.88
C TRP A 114 -8.06 -17.84 -3.93
N ASP A 115 -8.35 -16.60 -4.32
CA ASP A 115 -9.10 -15.63 -3.51
C ASP A 115 -8.51 -15.41 -2.10
N SER A 116 -7.21 -15.63 -1.97
CA SER A 116 -6.47 -15.51 -0.70
C SER A 116 -5.96 -14.11 -0.43
N TRP A 117 -6.02 -13.23 -1.43
CA TRP A 117 -5.48 -11.88 -1.37
C TRP A 117 -6.60 -10.86 -1.30
N LYS A 118 -6.51 -10.02 -0.28
CA LYS A 118 -7.37 -8.85 -0.10
C LYS A 118 -6.52 -7.58 -0.10
N CYS A 119 -7.10 -6.52 -0.63
CA CYS A 119 -6.50 -5.21 -0.62
C CYS A 119 -7.10 -4.39 0.50
N TYR A 120 -6.23 -3.67 1.22
CA TYR A 120 -6.59 -2.76 2.29
C TYR A 120 -5.99 -1.40 2.02
N LYS A 121 -6.60 -0.37 2.59
CA LYS A 121 -6.13 1.01 2.52
C LYS A 121 -6.34 1.70 3.87
N GLY A 122 -5.43 2.59 4.25
CA GLY A 122 -5.43 3.30 5.53
C GLY A 122 -5.33 4.80 5.35
#